data_AF-A0A0I9SP86-F1
#
_entry.id   AF-A0A0I9SP86-F1
#
_cell.length_a   1.000
_cell.length_b   1.000
_cell.length_c   1.000
_cell.angle_alpha   90.00
_cell.angle_beta   90.00
_cell.angle_gamma   90.00
#
_symmetry.space_group_name_H-M   'P 1'
#
loop_
_entity.id
_entity.type
_entity.pdbx_description
1 polymer ?
#
loop_
_entity_poly.entity_id
_entity_poly.type
_entity_poly.pdbx_seq_one_letter_code
_entity_poly.pdbx_strand_id
1 'polypeptide(L)'
;MSASKILVACWLGLALLSVSTVLLGNAGATLALAGAVLLTAFGKAWLITDGFMELRHAPRAWRLLLLAWPLVLVLGVLLTLL
;
A
#
# COMPACT_ATOMS: atom_id res chain seq x y z
N MET A 1 3.20 18.13 14.37
CA MET A 1 2.80 18.65 13.04
C MET A 1 1.28 18.84 13.04
N SER A 2 0.74 19.82 12.30
CA SER A 2 -0.72 19.92 12.11
C SER A 2 -1.25 18.72 11.31
N ALA A 3 -2.45 18.24 11.63
CA ALA A 3 -3.12 17.14 10.94
C ALA A 3 -3.17 17.36 9.41
N SER A 4 -3.39 18.60 8.97
CA SER A 4 -3.38 18.96 7.55
C SER A 4 -2.05 18.65 6.85
N LYS A 5 -0.91 18.86 7.53
CA LYS A 5 0.42 18.55 6.97
C LYS A 5 0.60 17.05 6.80
N ILE A 6 0.11 16.26 7.75
CA ILE A 6 0.16 14.79 7.69
C ILE A 6 -0.71 14.29 6.54
N LEU A 7 -1.93 14.81 6.40
CA LEU A 7 -2.83 14.42 5.31
C LEU A 7 -2.26 14.78 3.93
N VAL A 8 -1.65 15.96 3.77
CA VAL A 8 -0.97 16.34 2.53
C VAL A 8 0.19 15.41 2.22
N ALA A 9 1.00 15.05 3.23
CA ALA A 9 2.09 14.09 3.05
C ALA A 9 1.58 12.69 2.66
N CYS A 10 0.50 12.21 3.29
CA CYS A 10 -0.14 10.95 2.92
C CYS A 10 -0.76 11.01 1.51
N TRP A 11 -1.32 12.14 1.11
CA TRP A 11 -1.84 12.34 -0.24
C TRP A 11 -0.73 12.28 -1.28
N LEU A 12 0.39 12.98 -1.04
CA LEU A 12 1.56 12.95 -1.93
C LEU A 12 2.15 11.54 -2.03
N GLY A 13 2.27 10.83 -0.91
CA GLY A 13 2.71 9.43 -0.91
C GLY A 13 1.75 8.52 -1.71
N LEU A 14 0.44 8.72 -1.59
CA LEU A 14 -0.55 7.94 -2.33
C LEU A 14 -0.48 8.23 -3.83
N ALA A 15 -0.32 9.49 -4.22
CA ALA A 15 -0.13 9.90 -5.61
C ALA A 15 1.13 9.26 -6.20
N LEU A 16 2.25 9.32 -5.48
CA LEU A 16 3.51 8.70 -5.90
C LEU A 16 3.35 7.19 -6.12
N LEU A 17 2.80 6.47 -5.13
CA LEU A 17 2.57 5.03 -5.24
C LEU A 17 1.62 4.68 -6.39
N SER A 18 0.65 5.53 -6.68
CA SER A 18 -0.29 5.33 -7.80
C SER A 18 0.41 5.49 -9.15
N VAL A 19 1.22 6.55 -9.32
CA VAL A 19 2.04 6.73 -10.53
C VAL A 19 3.04 5.59 -10.70
N SER A 20 3.74 5.20 -9.63
CA SER A 20 4.66 4.06 -9.65
C SER A 20 3.96 2.77 -10.06
N THR A 21 2.72 2.54 -9.62
CA THR A 21 1.94 1.35 -10.03
C THR A 21 1.73 1.33 -11.55
N VAL A 22 1.38 2.46 -12.16
CA VAL A 22 1.19 2.56 -13.62
C VAL A 22 2.50 2.35 -14.37
N LEU A 23 3.59 2.99 -13.92
CA LEU A 23 4.90 2.86 -14.54
C LEU A 23 5.43 1.41 -14.47
N LEU A 24 5.29 0.76 -13.32
CA LEU A 24 5.68 -0.65 -13.14
C LEU A 24 4.82 -1.59 -13.98
N GLY A 25 3.51 -1.37 -14.03
CA GLY A 25 2.59 -2.16 -14.83
C GLY A 25 2.84 -2.04 -16.34
N ASN A 26 3.35 -0.89 -16.79
CA ASN A 26 3.70 -0.67 -18.20
C ASN A 26 5.14 -1.11 -18.55
N ALA A 27 5.97 -1.44 -17.57
CA ALA A 27 7.37 -1.82 -17.78
C ALA A 27 7.55 -3.27 -18.28
N GLY A 28 6.49 -4.08 -18.27
CA GLY A 28 6.49 -5.47 -18.73
C GLY A 28 5.87 -6.43 -17.72
N ALA A 29 6.03 -7.73 -17.97
CA ALA A 29 5.35 -8.81 -17.24
C ALA A 29 6.33 -9.83 -16.62
N THR A 30 7.34 -9.34 -15.89
CA THR A 30 8.24 -10.22 -15.12
C THR A 30 7.71 -10.40 -13.70
N LEU A 31 8.09 -11.51 -13.06
CA LEU A 31 7.75 -11.77 -11.66
C LEU A 31 8.24 -10.65 -10.72
N ALA A 32 9.43 -10.09 -10.99
CA ALA A 32 9.96 -8.96 -10.24
C ALA A 32 9.11 -7.69 -10.36
N LEU A 33 8.63 -7.38 -11.57
CA LEU A 33 7.72 -6.25 -11.82
C LEU A 33 6.35 -6.48 -11.16
N ALA A 34 5.81 -7.70 -11.24
CA ALA A 34 4.59 -8.06 -10.54
C ALA A 34 4.74 -7.91 -9.02
N GLY A 35 5.85 -8.39 -8.45
CA GLY A 35 6.20 -8.19 -7.05
C GLY A 35 6.28 -6.72 -6.67
N ALA A 36 6.89 -5.88 -7.51
CA ALA A 36 6.97 -4.44 -7.28
C ALA A 36 5.58 -3.76 -7.30
N VAL A 37 4.69 -4.14 -8.24
CA VAL A 37 3.29 -3.67 -8.29
C VAL A 37 2.52 -4.08 -7.03
N LEU A 38 2.73 -5.31 -6.56
CA LEU A 38 2.09 -5.78 -5.33
C LEU A 38 2.61 -5.04 -4.09
N LEU A 39 3.91 -4.72 -4.04
CA LEU A 39 4.49 -3.89 -2.99
C LEU A 39 3.91 -2.47 -3.00
N THR A 40 3.73 -1.84 -4.17
CA THR A 40 3.08 -0.52 -4.23
C THR A 40 1.61 -0.60 -3.80
N ALA A 41 0.89 -1.67 -4.14
CA ALA A 41 -0.46 -1.91 -3.66
C ALA A 41 -0.53 -2.04 -2.13
N PHE A 42 0.35 -2.83 -1.52
CA PHE A 42 0.44 -2.95 -0.07
C PHE A 42 0.81 -1.62 0.61
N GLY A 43 1.75 -0.88 0.03
CA GLY A 43 2.14 0.45 0.51
C GLY A 43 0.98 1.43 0.54
N LYS A 44 0.09 1.40 -0.46
CA LYS A 44 -1.13 2.23 -0.48
C LYS A 44 -2.07 1.84 0.66
N ALA A 45 -2.30 0.54 0.86
CA ALA A 45 -3.13 0.05 1.96
C ALA A 45 -2.60 0.50 3.32
N TRP A 46 -1.28 0.43 3.52
CA TRP A 46 -0.63 0.93 4.73
C TRP A 46 -0.82 2.44 4.91
N LEU A 47 -0.60 3.23 3.87
CA LEU A 47 -0.75 4.68 3.92
C LEU A 47 -2.19 5.11 4.18
N ILE A 48 -3.19 4.39 3.68
CA ILE A 48 -4.59 4.64 3.97
C ILE A 48 -4.92 4.30 5.42
N THR A 49 -4.51 3.11 5.87
CA THR A 49 -4.79 2.61 7.22
C THR A 49 -4.17 3.50 8.30
N ASP A 50 -2.88 3.83 8.18
CA ASP A 50 -2.19 4.64 9.19
C ASP A 50 -2.42 6.13 8.97
N GLY A 51 -2.41 6.56 7.71
CA GLY A 51 -2.45 7.96 7.27
C GLY A 51 -3.82 8.58 7.40
N PHE A 52 -4.75 8.08 6.57
CA PHE A 52 -6.07 8.66 6.37
C PHE A 52 -7.10 8.19 7.40
N MET A 53 -7.04 6.92 7.80
CA MET A 53 -7.94 6.37 8.84
C MET A 53 -7.41 6.64 10.25
N GLU A 54 -6.23 7.25 10.38
CA GLU A 54 -5.54 7.55 11.65
C GLU A 54 -5.40 6.37 12.62
N LEU A 55 -5.44 5.13 12.15
CA LEU A 55 -5.37 3.93 13.00
C LEU A 55 -4.02 3.74 13.69
N ARG A 56 -3.04 4.61 13.40
CA ARG A 56 -1.82 4.75 14.19
C ARG A 56 -2.11 5.05 15.67
N HIS A 57 -3.24 5.69 15.98
CA HIS A 57 -3.66 6.03 17.34
C HIS A 57 -4.67 5.01 17.91
N ALA A 58 -5.16 4.08 17.09
CA ALA A 58 -6.12 3.06 17.49
C ALA A 58 -5.42 1.82 18.09
N PRO A 59 -6.18 0.93 18.78
CA PRO A 59 -5.64 -0.33 19.26
C PRO A 59 -5.01 -1.15 18.13
N ARG A 60 -3.83 -1.74 18.40
CA ARG A 60 -3.02 -2.46 17.40
C ARG A 60 -3.76 -3.57 16.68
N ALA A 61 -4.73 -4.22 17.35
CA ALA A 61 -5.53 -5.30 16.77
C ALA A 61 -6.28 -4.85 15.50
N TRP A 62 -6.85 -3.65 15.49
CA TRP A 62 -7.57 -3.11 14.33
C TRP A 62 -6.65 -2.82 13.16
N ARG A 63 -5.50 -2.22 13.46
CA ARG A 63 -4.46 -1.96 12.47
C ARG A 63 -3.94 -3.26 11.85
N LEU A 64 -3.68 -4.27 12.67
CA LEU A 64 -3.25 -5.59 12.19
C LEU A 64 -4.32 -6.26 11.34
N LEU A 65 -5.60 -6.23 11.76
CA LEU A 65 -6.70 -6.82 11.01
C LEU A 65 -6.81 -6.20 9.60
N LEU A 66 -6.74 -4.87 9.50
CA LEU A 66 -6.83 -4.18 8.21
C LEU A 66 -5.60 -4.35 7.34
N LEU A 67 -4.40 -4.50 7.91
CA LEU A 67 -3.18 -4.78 7.15
C LEU A 67 -2.98 -6.26 6.82
N ALA A 68 -3.63 -7.17 7.55
CA ALA A 68 -3.59 -8.59 7.27
C ALA A 68 -4.30 -8.91 5.94
N TRP A 69 -5.45 -8.29 5.66
CA TRP A 69 -6.19 -8.55 4.43
C TRP A 69 -5.39 -8.24 3.14
N PRO A 70 -4.75 -7.06 2.96
CA PRO A 70 -3.97 -6.78 1.75
C PRO A 70 -2.68 -7.59 1.73
N LEU A 71 -2.11 -7.94 2.90
CA LEU A 71 -0.94 -8.81 2.97
C LEU A 71 -1.28 -10.21 2.44
N VAL A 72 -2.38 -10.80 2.89
CA VAL A 72 -2.87 -12.10 2.40
C VAL A 72 -3.16 -12.04 0.89
N LEU A 73 -3.78 -10.96 0.41
CA LEU A 73 -4.02 -10.78 -1.02
C LEU A 73 -2.69 -10.73 -1.82
N VAL A 74 -1.73 -9.92 -1.37
CA VAL A 74 -0.42 -9.80 -2.04
C VAL A 74 0.33 -11.12 -2.07
N LEU A 75 0.39 -11.82 -0.94
CA LEU A 75 1.04 -13.13 -0.86
C LEU A 75 0.32 -14.16 -1.72
N GLY A 76 -1.01 -14.18 -1.68
CA GLY A 76 -1.84 -15.08 -2.49
C GLY A 76 -1.60 -14.87 -3.99
N VAL A 77 -1.65 -13.62 -4.46
CA VAL A 77 -1.38 -13.30 -5.88
C VAL A 77 0.06 -13.68 -6.24
N LEU A 78 1.05 -13.35 -5.42
CA LEU A 78 2.44 -13.70 -5.70
C LEU A 78 2.65 -15.22 -5.81
N LEU A 79 2.00 -16.00 -4.94
CA LEU A 79 2.02 -17.46 -5.00
C LEU A 79 1.41 -18.01 -6.29
N THR A 80 0.38 -17.37 -6.85
CA THR A 80 -0.20 -17.79 -8.14
C THR A 80 0.69 -17.50 -9.35
N LEU A 81 1.73 -16.66 -9.18
CA LEU A 81 2.65 -16.25 -10.23
C LEU A 81 4.00 -17.00 -10.19
N LEU A 82 4.23 -17.83 -9.16
CA LEU A 82 5.39 -18.70 -9.01
C LEU A 82 5.14 -20.04 -9.71
#